data_AF-A0A371L4X9-F1
#
_entry.id   AF-A0A371L4X9-F1
#
_cell.length_a   1.000
_cell.length_b   1.000
_cell.length_c   1.000
_cell.angle_alpha   90.00
_cell.angle_beta   90.00
_cell.angle_gamma   90.00
#
_symmetry.space_group_name_H-M   'P 1'
#
loop_
_entity.id
_entity.type
_entity.pdbx_description
1 polymer ?
#
loop_
_entity_poly.entity_id
_entity_poly.type
_entity_poly.pdbx_seq_one_letter_code
_entity_poly.pdbx_strand_id
1 'polypeptide(L)'
;MLNPDTDAPADPDSNPAVRTAATTLARLSPDSIDAEPSDELRRSLAFLDSDLAPETVVAAGYGAALPAGLLGGLVALVARLPTVTVVFVALAAALGATHAVHTLPVWLATLRRTRALGNAPELVGRIALRMRIEPSVERASAFAARGGDDPLSTSLAAHTDRARGTPTAGLSAFADAWRAWFPALDRSTALLQTAADVPAGERDRALDRAHEVVREGTRDRLADFVGSVRGPVTAVYAFGVLLPLALVGALPAARVAGVGVTAAHVAFVYDVALPACLLAAVGWVLVRRPVAFAPLSVDASHPAVDDHRLLGVAGGAVAGIVGFVAADALVAPWLAPLAAAGLGTGTALFVAARPVVALRARVRAVEDGLPDALYLVGRAVSEGEAVESALARAATSVPGETGDLLDEAVGVQRRLRVGVVESFRGEYGVLESTPSPRVAGVATLLGLAASEGRPAGRAIVSMADQLSALSRLDAEARRELASVTETLSNTAAVFGPLVAGATVALADGMAPAKTLDQTAVATPLSTADLGLAVGAYVLLSAVILTTLSVGVEHGLDRHLVASRVGRALVSATATFAVAFAAAGTLV
;
A
#
# COMPACT_ATOMS: atom_id res chain seq x y z
N MET A 1 18.50 -42.41 29.11
CA MET A 1 17.18 -41.84 29.46
C MET A 1 17.39 -40.39 29.81
N LEU A 2 17.27 -39.50 28.82
CA LEU A 2 17.30 -38.05 28.97
C LEU A 2 16.32 -37.51 27.92
N ASN A 3 15.45 -36.64 28.40
CA ASN A 3 14.17 -36.19 27.86
C ASN A 3 14.33 -35.42 26.53
N PRO A 4 13.54 -35.69 25.47
CA PRO A 4 13.51 -34.88 24.26
C PRO A 4 12.33 -33.91 24.29
N ASP A 5 12.28 -33.03 25.29
CA ASP A 5 11.37 -31.88 25.31
C ASP A 5 12.23 -30.63 25.51
N THR A 6 12.78 -30.13 24.42
CA THR A 6 13.19 -28.73 24.33
C THR A 6 12.26 -28.08 23.33
N ASP A 7 11.24 -27.41 23.88
CA ASP A 7 10.37 -26.47 23.20
C ASP A 7 11.22 -25.53 22.33
N ALA A 8 11.17 -25.74 21.02
CA ALA A 8 11.52 -24.71 20.07
C ALA A 8 10.49 -23.58 20.24
N PRO A 9 10.92 -22.31 20.36
CA PRO A 9 9.97 -21.22 20.53
C PRO A 9 9.07 -21.16 19.30
N ALA A 10 7.75 -21.29 19.53
CA ALA A 10 6.74 -21.14 18.50
C ALA A 10 6.86 -19.75 17.86
N ASP A 11 7.04 -19.74 16.54
CA ASP A 11 7.19 -18.55 15.72
C ASP A 11 5.86 -17.74 15.73
N PRO A 12 5.88 -16.45 16.12
CA PRO A 12 4.68 -15.66 16.38
C PRO A 12 3.81 -15.34 15.14
N ASP A 13 4.24 -15.73 13.94
CA ASP A 13 3.52 -15.48 12.68
C ASP A 13 2.66 -16.66 12.19
N SER A 14 2.72 -17.82 12.86
CA SER A 14 1.88 -18.99 12.56
C SER A 14 0.45 -18.77 13.08
N ASN A 15 -0.33 -17.91 12.43
CA ASN A 15 -1.67 -17.57 12.90
C ASN A 15 -2.56 -18.84 12.98
N PRO A 16 -2.86 -19.36 14.19
CA PRO A 16 -3.53 -20.65 14.34
C PRO A 16 -4.94 -20.62 13.73
N ALA A 17 -5.57 -19.44 13.69
CA ALA A 17 -6.87 -19.23 13.06
C ALA A 17 -6.85 -19.52 11.55
N VAL A 18 -5.77 -19.16 10.84
CA VAL A 18 -5.64 -19.42 9.40
C VAL A 18 -5.54 -20.92 9.14
N ARG A 19 -4.74 -21.63 9.95
CA ARG A 19 -4.61 -23.08 9.86
C ARG A 19 -5.94 -23.78 10.14
N THR A 20 -6.63 -23.39 11.21
CA THR A 20 -7.94 -23.95 11.57
C THR A 20 -8.99 -23.66 10.49
N ALA A 21 -9.02 -22.46 9.93
CA ALA A 21 -9.96 -22.12 8.85
C ALA A 21 -9.69 -22.94 7.58
N ALA A 22 -8.43 -23.02 7.13
CA ALA A 22 -8.05 -23.79 5.95
C ALA A 22 -8.37 -25.28 6.10
N THR A 23 -8.03 -25.87 7.26
CA THR A 23 -8.34 -27.28 7.53
C THR A 23 -9.84 -27.55 7.64
N THR A 24 -10.62 -26.62 8.18
CA THR A 24 -12.08 -26.74 8.26
C THR A 24 -12.71 -26.68 6.86
N LEU A 25 -12.25 -25.77 6.02
CA LEU A 25 -12.70 -25.67 4.63
C LEU A 25 -12.29 -26.90 3.82
N ALA A 26 -11.08 -27.44 4.03
CA ALA A 26 -10.62 -28.63 3.33
C ALA A 26 -11.53 -29.85 3.57
N ARG A 27 -12.14 -29.97 4.76
CA ARG A 27 -13.11 -31.04 5.08
C ARG A 27 -14.42 -30.93 4.31
N LEU A 28 -14.72 -29.77 3.74
CA LEU A 28 -15.91 -29.55 2.89
C LEU A 28 -15.63 -29.83 1.41
N SER A 29 -14.38 -30.16 1.06
CA SER A 29 -14.01 -30.50 -0.31
C SER A 29 -14.69 -31.81 -0.73
N PRO A 30 -15.20 -31.91 -1.96
CA PRO A 30 -15.63 -33.19 -2.51
C PRO A 30 -14.43 -34.15 -2.60
N ASP A 31 -14.59 -35.37 -2.07
CA ASP A 31 -13.56 -36.42 -2.10
C ASP A 31 -13.17 -36.87 -3.53
N SER A 32 -13.94 -36.47 -4.55
CA SER A 32 -13.73 -36.84 -5.95
C SER A 32 -12.76 -35.94 -6.71
N ILE A 33 -12.19 -34.90 -6.08
CA ILE A 33 -11.31 -33.92 -6.75
C ILE A 33 -9.85 -34.18 -6.34
N ASP A 34 -9.18 -35.05 -7.10
CA ASP A 34 -7.74 -35.24 -7.03
C ASP A 34 -7.03 -34.16 -7.88
N ALA A 35 -6.85 -32.97 -7.30
CA ALA A 35 -6.15 -31.87 -7.94
C ALA A 35 -4.72 -31.76 -7.38
N GLU A 36 -3.71 -31.92 -8.22
CA GLU A 36 -2.31 -31.79 -7.81
C GLU A 36 -1.94 -30.32 -7.56
N PRO A 37 -1.25 -30.01 -6.44
CA PRO A 37 -0.79 -28.67 -6.15
C PRO A 37 0.33 -28.24 -7.10
N SER A 38 0.26 -27.02 -7.62
CA SER A 38 1.27 -26.47 -8.53
C SER A 38 2.62 -26.22 -7.84
N ASP A 39 3.72 -26.31 -8.59
CA ASP A 39 5.07 -26.04 -8.07
C ASP A 39 5.23 -24.60 -7.54
N GLU A 40 4.50 -23.64 -8.11
CA GLU A 40 4.51 -22.26 -7.63
C GLU A 40 3.84 -22.14 -6.25
N LEU A 41 2.75 -22.87 -6.01
CA LEU A 41 2.08 -22.90 -4.72
C LEU A 41 3.01 -23.49 -3.65
N ARG A 42 3.69 -24.61 -3.95
CA ARG A 42 4.66 -25.25 -3.03
C ARG A 42 5.80 -24.29 -2.67
N ARG A 43 6.42 -23.66 -3.67
CA ARG A 43 7.49 -22.67 -3.46
C ARG A 43 7.01 -21.44 -2.68
N SER A 44 5.75 -21.04 -2.87
CA SER A 44 5.16 -19.90 -2.15
C SER A 44 4.91 -20.22 -0.68
N LEU A 45 4.35 -21.40 -0.37
CA LEU A 45 4.14 -21.83 1.01
C LEU A 45 5.46 -22.02 1.77
N ALA A 46 6.48 -22.61 1.10
CA ALA A 46 7.82 -22.73 1.68
C ALA A 46 8.47 -21.36 1.94
N PHE A 47 8.30 -20.39 1.03
CA PHE A 47 8.82 -19.03 1.24
C PHE A 47 8.08 -18.28 2.37
N LEU A 48 6.80 -18.58 2.58
CA LEU A 48 6.00 -17.99 3.65
C LEU A 48 6.25 -18.65 5.02
N ASP A 49 7.09 -19.70 5.06
CA ASP A 49 7.28 -20.57 6.22
C ASP A 49 5.94 -21.11 6.78
N SER A 50 5.03 -21.46 5.87
CA SER A 50 3.68 -21.89 6.20
C SER A 50 3.65 -23.39 6.51
N ASP A 51 3.09 -23.76 7.67
CA ASP A 51 2.87 -25.16 8.06
C ASP A 51 1.77 -25.89 7.28
N LEU A 52 1.03 -25.18 6.42
CA LEU A 52 -0.02 -25.78 5.61
C LEU A 52 0.57 -26.63 4.48
N ALA A 53 0.12 -27.89 4.41
CA ALA A 53 0.37 -28.75 3.26
C ALA A 53 -0.30 -28.16 2.00
N PRO A 54 0.38 -28.15 0.83
CA PRO A 54 -0.18 -27.64 -0.42
C PRO A 54 -1.53 -28.26 -0.81
N GLU A 55 -1.71 -29.55 -0.53
CA GLU A 55 -2.93 -30.32 -0.78
C GLU A 55 -4.09 -29.80 0.07
N THR A 56 -3.81 -29.39 1.32
CA THR A 56 -4.83 -28.81 2.21
C THR A 56 -5.33 -27.48 1.66
N VAL A 57 -4.47 -26.67 1.05
CA VAL A 57 -4.87 -25.39 0.43
C VAL A 57 -5.75 -25.65 -0.80
N VAL A 58 -5.40 -26.63 -1.62
CA VAL A 58 -6.19 -26.99 -2.81
C VAL A 58 -7.59 -27.47 -2.40
N ALA A 59 -7.66 -28.40 -1.44
CA ALA A 59 -8.92 -28.90 -0.89
C ALA A 59 -9.73 -27.78 -0.22
N ALA A 60 -9.08 -26.90 0.55
CA ALA A 60 -9.75 -25.75 1.16
C ALA A 60 -10.39 -24.82 0.12
N GLY A 61 -9.77 -24.66 -1.04
CA GLY A 61 -10.35 -23.87 -2.13
C GLY A 61 -11.65 -24.47 -2.67
N TYR A 62 -11.67 -25.77 -2.95
CA TYR A 62 -12.89 -26.45 -3.40
C TYR A 62 -13.96 -26.50 -2.31
N GLY A 63 -13.58 -26.74 -1.06
CA GLY A 63 -14.50 -26.71 0.08
C GLY A 63 -15.05 -25.32 0.39
N ALA A 64 -14.33 -24.25 0.06
CA ALA A 64 -14.82 -22.87 0.16
C ALA A 64 -15.88 -22.51 -0.89
N ALA A 65 -15.94 -23.24 -2.01
CA ALA A 65 -16.89 -22.98 -3.09
C ALA A 65 -18.35 -23.10 -2.61
N LEU A 66 -18.66 -24.09 -1.77
CA LEU A 66 -20.00 -24.34 -1.24
C LEU A 66 -20.52 -23.20 -0.35
N PRO A 67 -19.86 -22.82 0.76
CA PRO A 67 -20.33 -21.73 1.62
C PRO A 67 -20.34 -20.39 0.88
N ALA A 68 -19.36 -20.13 -0.01
CA ALA A 68 -19.34 -18.90 -0.80
C ALA A 68 -20.50 -18.84 -1.82
N GLY A 69 -20.76 -19.95 -2.52
CA GLY A 69 -21.88 -20.03 -3.47
C GLY A 69 -23.24 -19.91 -2.79
N LEU A 70 -23.42 -20.56 -1.63
CA LEU A 70 -24.64 -20.43 -0.82
C LEU A 70 -24.84 -19.00 -0.32
N LEU A 71 -23.78 -18.36 0.19
CA LEU A 71 -23.86 -16.98 0.65
C LEU A 71 -24.17 -16.01 -0.52
N GLY A 72 -23.47 -16.15 -1.64
CA GLY A 72 -23.71 -15.33 -2.84
C GLY A 72 -25.13 -15.50 -3.38
N GLY A 73 -25.60 -16.74 -3.47
CA GLY A 73 -26.99 -17.04 -3.86
C GLY A 73 -28.01 -16.49 -2.87
N LEU A 74 -27.77 -16.61 -1.56
CA LEU A 74 -28.65 -16.07 -0.53
C LEU A 74 -28.75 -14.54 -0.61
N VAL A 75 -27.62 -13.84 -0.78
CA VAL A 75 -27.60 -12.38 -0.96
C VAL A 75 -28.40 -11.97 -2.20
N ALA A 76 -28.18 -12.66 -3.33
CA ALA A 76 -28.92 -12.41 -4.56
C ALA A 76 -30.43 -12.68 -4.41
N LEU A 77 -30.80 -13.72 -3.66
CA LEU A 77 -32.19 -14.06 -3.36
C LEU A 77 -32.86 -13.01 -2.46
N VAL A 78 -32.18 -12.56 -1.40
CA VAL A 78 -32.66 -11.50 -0.51
C VAL A 78 -32.86 -10.18 -1.27
N ALA A 79 -31.99 -9.91 -2.25
CA ALA A 79 -32.13 -8.79 -3.18
C ALA A 79 -33.26 -8.95 -4.22
N ARG A 80 -34.03 -10.06 -4.15
CA ARG A 80 -35.18 -10.37 -5.02
C ARG A 80 -34.82 -10.40 -6.51
N LEU A 81 -33.63 -10.89 -6.84
CA LEU A 81 -33.19 -11.04 -8.22
C LEU A 81 -33.85 -12.24 -8.90
N PRO A 82 -33.94 -12.26 -10.24
CA PRO A 82 -34.42 -13.43 -10.98
C PRO A 82 -33.61 -14.68 -10.65
N THR A 83 -34.26 -15.85 -10.64
CA THR A 83 -33.63 -17.13 -10.31
C THR A 83 -32.36 -17.40 -11.14
N VAL A 84 -32.37 -17.04 -12.42
CA VAL A 84 -31.19 -17.17 -13.29
C VAL A 84 -30.01 -16.33 -12.78
N THR A 85 -30.25 -15.07 -12.40
CA THR A 85 -29.23 -14.18 -11.83
C THR A 85 -28.71 -14.73 -10.49
N VAL A 86 -29.58 -15.26 -9.63
CA VAL A 86 -29.19 -15.89 -8.38
C VAL A 86 -28.21 -17.05 -8.61
N VAL A 87 -28.49 -17.91 -9.60
CA VAL A 87 -27.61 -19.03 -9.97
C VAL A 87 -26.25 -18.52 -10.47
N PHE A 88 -26.24 -17.50 -11.34
CA PHE A 88 -24.98 -16.91 -11.82
C PHE A 88 -24.16 -16.30 -10.69
N VAL A 89 -24.78 -15.59 -9.74
CA VAL A 89 -24.09 -15.01 -8.59
C VAL A 89 -23.53 -16.10 -7.68
N ALA A 90 -24.31 -17.14 -7.39
CA ALA A 90 -23.86 -18.29 -6.61
C ALA A 90 -22.65 -18.97 -7.27
N LEU A 91 -22.70 -19.21 -8.59
CA LEU A 91 -21.61 -19.82 -9.33
C LEU A 91 -20.36 -18.92 -9.36
N ALA A 92 -20.54 -17.62 -9.59
CA ALA A 92 -19.44 -16.66 -9.58
C ALA A 92 -18.77 -16.57 -8.20
N ALA A 93 -19.56 -16.57 -7.11
CA ALA A 93 -19.05 -16.56 -5.75
C ALA A 93 -18.29 -17.86 -5.42
N ALA A 94 -18.81 -19.01 -5.85
CA ALA A 94 -18.16 -20.30 -5.69
C ALA A 94 -16.80 -20.36 -6.43
N LEU A 95 -16.79 -20.04 -7.73
CA LEU A 95 -15.57 -20.00 -8.55
C LEU A 95 -14.56 -18.96 -8.03
N GLY A 96 -15.04 -17.79 -7.62
CA GLY A 96 -14.24 -16.72 -7.06
C GLY A 96 -13.55 -17.12 -5.76
N ALA A 97 -14.27 -17.80 -4.86
CA ALA A 97 -13.70 -18.31 -3.61
C ALA A 97 -12.62 -19.37 -3.86
N THR A 98 -12.87 -20.34 -4.74
CA THR A 98 -11.86 -21.34 -5.13
C THR A 98 -10.60 -20.68 -5.67
N HIS A 99 -10.77 -19.75 -6.63
CA HIS A 99 -9.67 -19.05 -7.24
C HIS A 99 -8.89 -18.21 -6.21
N ALA A 100 -9.59 -17.51 -5.33
CA ALA A 100 -8.98 -16.69 -4.28
C ALA A 100 -8.14 -17.55 -3.33
N VAL A 101 -8.66 -18.67 -2.83
CA VAL A 101 -7.92 -19.55 -1.90
C VAL A 101 -6.67 -20.15 -2.55
N HIS A 102 -6.75 -20.58 -3.81
CA HIS A 102 -5.59 -21.15 -4.52
C HIS A 102 -4.51 -20.12 -4.85
N THR A 103 -4.91 -18.88 -5.17
CA THR A 103 -3.97 -17.82 -5.58
C THR A 103 -3.42 -17.00 -4.42
N LEU A 104 -4.13 -16.93 -3.29
CA LEU A 104 -3.76 -16.11 -2.14
C LEU A 104 -2.34 -16.38 -1.61
N PRO A 105 -1.87 -17.63 -1.42
CA PRO A 105 -0.51 -17.87 -0.92
C PRO A 105 0.56 -17.41 -1.93
N VAL A 106 0.31 -17.62 -3.23
CA VAL A 106 1.21 -17.14 -4.29
C VAL A 106 1.27 -15.62 -4.30
N TRP A 107 0.12 -14.96 -4.13
CA TRP A 107 0.02 -13.51 -4.04
C TRP A 107 0.75 -12.97 -2.80
N LEU A 108 0.54 -13.56 -1.63
CA LEU A 108 1.21 -13.17 -0.38
C LEU A 108 2.73 -13.37 -0.46
N ALA A 109 3.19 -14.50 -1.01
CA ALA A 109 4.60 -14.77 -1.21
C ALA A 109 5.22 -13.75 -2.18
N THR A 110 4.53 -13.45 -3.28
CA THR A 110 4.97 -12.44 -4.26
C THR A 110 5.08 -11.06 -3.61
N LEU A 111 4.07 -10.66 -2.82
CA LEU A 111 4.08 -9.40 -2.08
C LEU A 111 5.22 -9.33 -1.08
N ARG A 112 5.47 -10.37 -0.27
CA ARG A 112 6.60 -10.40 0.68
C ARG A 112 7.95 -10.36 -0.04
N ARG A 113 8.12 -11.08 -1.16
CA ARG A 113 9.34 -11.06 -1.98
C ARG A 113 9.59 -9.66 -2.56
N THR A 114 8.58 -9.02 -3.14
CA THR A 114 8.73 -7.67 -3.69
C THR A 114 9.03 -6.64 -2.59
N ARG A 115 8.43 -6.78 -1.39
CA ARG A 115 8.80 -5.96 -0.21
C ARG A 115 10.27 -6.10 0.13
N ALA A 116 10.74 -7.35 0.28
CA ALA A 116 12.11 -7.67 0.65
C ALA A 116 13.12 -7.08 -0.36
N LEU A 117 12.80 -7.18 -1.64
CA LEU A 117 13.66 -6.68 -2.72
C LEU A 117 13.77 -5.15 -2.77
N GLY A 118 12.80 -4.43 -2.18
CA GLY A 118 12.90 -2.97 -2.00
C GLY A 118 14.13 -2.55 -1.17
N ASN A 119 14.54 -3.40 -0.23
CA ASN A 119 15.67 -3.14 0.67
C ASN A 119 17.01 -3.64 0.11
N ALA A 120 17.05 -4.18 -1.12
CA ALA A 120 18.26 -4.75 -1.69
C ALA A 120 19.41 -3.73 -1.87
N PRO A 121 19.18 -2.49 -2.34
CA PRO A 121 20.24 -1.49 -2.40
C PRO A 121 20.82 -1.13 -1.04
N GLU A 122 19.98 -1.06 -0.01
CA GLU A 122 20.41 -0.80 1.37
C GLU A 122 21.23 -1.97 1.93
N LEU A 123 20.79 -3.22 1.72
CA LEU A 123 21.54 -4.41 2.13
C LEU A 123 22.92 -4.46 1.47
N VAL A 124 22.98 -4.28 0.14
CA VAL A 124 24.24 -4.22 -0.62
C VAL A 124 25.10 -3.06 -0.16
N GLY A 125 24.51 -1.90 0.12
CA GLY A 125 25.20 -0.73 0.68
C GLY A 125 25.83 -1.01 2.05
N ARG A 126 25.12 -1.70 2.95
CA ARG A 126 25.64 -2.11 4.27
C ARG A 126 26.80 -3.10 4.15
N ILE A 127 26.71 -4.07 3.22
CA ILE A 127 27.83 -4.99 2.93
C ILE A 127 29.03 -4.20 2.41
N ALA A 128 28.82 -3.36 1.40
CA ALA A 128 29.87 -2.54 0.80
C ALA A 128 30.55 -1.63 1.83
N LEU A 129 29.78 -0.98 2.71
CA LEU A 129 30.29 -0.14 3.77
C LEU A 129 31.22 -0.92 4.71
N ARG A 130 30.80 -2.10 5.17
CA ARG A 130 31.64 -2.93 6.04
C ARG A 130 32.89 -3.42 5.31
N MET A 131 32.79 -3.73 4.01
CA MET A 131 33.91 -4.15 3.17
C MET A 131 34.96 -3.05 2.93
N ARG A 132 34.57 -1.76 2.99
CA ARG A 132 35.52 -0.64 2.94
C ARG A 132 36.41 -0.55 4.19
N ILE A 133 35.86 -0.91 5.35
CA ILE A 133 36.60 -0.94 6.62
C ILE A 133 37.43 -2.22 6.70
N GLU A 134 36.81 -3.36 6.40
CA GLU A 134 37.40 -4.67 6.52
C GLU A 134 37.02 -5.54 5.30
N PRO A 135 37.98 -5.91 4.43
CA PRO A 135 37.70 -6.61 3.17
C PRO A 135 37.42 -8.11 3.37
N SER A 136 36.39 -8.42 4.18
CA SER A 136 35.93 -9.78 4.47
C SER A 136 34.44 -9.89 4.11
N VAL A 137 34.13 -10.73 3.12
CA VAL A 137 32.74 -10.99 2.71
C VAL A 137 31.95 -11.59 3.87
N GLU A 138 32.53 -12.53 4.62
CA GLU A 138 31.89 -13.19 5.76
C GLU A 138 31.49 -12.18 6.85
N ARG A 139 32.43 -11.34 7.30
CA ARG A 139 32.15 -10.32 8.32
C ARG A 139 31.17 -9.25 7.81
N ALA A 140 31.28 -8.87 6.54
CA ALA A 140 30.39 -7.90 5.94
C ALA A 140 28.96 -8.44 5.79
N SER A 141 28.79 -9.68 5.34
CA SER A 141 27.49 -10.34 5.25
C SER A 141 26.87 -10.58 6.64
N ALA A 142 27.65 -11.01 7.63
CA ALA A 142 27.16 -11.18 9.00
C ALA A 142 26.80 -9.86 9.70
N PHE A 143 27.46 -8.75 9.34
CA PHE A 143 27.11 -7.41 9.80
C PHE A 143 25.82 -6.92 9.14
N ALA A 144 25.72 -7.06 7.81
CA ALA A 144 24.53 -6.66 7.06
C ALA A 144 23.30 -7.52 7.43
N ALA A 145 23.46 -8.80 7.71
CA ALA A 145 22.37 -9.65 8.18
C ALA A 145 21.74 -9.17 9.50
N ARG A 146 22.51 -8.53 10.38
CA ARG A 146 22.07 -8.04 11.70
C ARG A 146 21.51 -6.63 11.70
N GLY A 147 21.71 -5.87 10.63
CA GLY A 147 21.35 -4.44 10.60
C GLY A 147 19.93 -4.15 10.12
N GLY A 148 19.08 -5.16 9.89
CA GLY A 148 17.70 -4.96 9.42
C GLY A 148 16.78 -6.13 9.75
N ASP A 149 15.54 -5.83 10.14
CA ASP A 149 14.50 -6.81 10.48
C ASP A 149 13.59 -7.11 9.28
N ASP A 150 14.18 -7.18 8.08
CA ASP A 150 13.46 -7.39 6.83
C ASP A 150 13.72 -8.79 6.23
N PRO A 151 12.83 -9.35 5.40
CA PRO A 151 12.97 -10.72 4.91
C PRO A 151 14.26 -10.96 4.09
N LEU A 152 14.83 -9.92 3.48
CA LEU A 152 16.09 -10.03 2.74
C LEU A 152 17.26 -10.19 3.72
N SER A 153 17.29 -9.40 4.80
CA SER A 153 18.26 -9.52 5.89
C SER A 153 18.13 -10.85 6.62
N THR A 154 16.91 -11.32 6.93
CA THR A 154 16.66 -12.66 7.51
C THR A 154 17.12 -13.78 6.58
N SER A 155 16.84 -13.65 5.28
CA SER A 155 17.34 -14.60 4.29
C SER A 155 18.87 -14.60 4.25
N LEU A 156 19.53 -13.44 4.28
CA LEU A 156 20.99 -13.36 4.34
C LEU A 156 21.53 -13.99 5.64
N ALA A 157 20.88 -13.74 6.78
CA ALA A 157 21.21 -14.36 8.06
C ALA A 157 21.14 -15.88 7.97
N ALA A 158 20.04 -16.44 7.46
CA ALA A 158 19.89 -17.89 7.31
C ALA A 158 20.97 -18.52 6.41
N HIS A 159 21.39 -17.83 5.34
CA HIS A 159 22.45 -18.32 4.45
C HIS A 159 23.85 -18.18 5.04
N THR A 160 24.13 -17.07 5.73
CA THR A 160 25.41 -16.87 6.44
C THR A 160 25.55 -17.85 7.61
N ASP A 161 24.47 -18.11 8.33
CA ASP A 161 24.40 -19.08 9.43
C ASP A 161 24.66 -20.52 8.95
N ARG A 162 24.00 -20.93 7.85
CA ARG A 162 24.24 -22.24 7.21
C ARG A 162 25.65 -22.39 6.67
N ALA A 163 26.31 -21.30 6.29
CA ALA A 163 27.66 -21.30 5.75
C ALA A 163 28.76 -21.27 6.82
N ARG A 164 28.42 -21.13 8.11
CA ARG A 164 29.40 -21.16 9.21
C ARG A 164 30.19 -22.47 9.18
N GLY A 165 31.52 -22.36 9.24
CA GLY A 165 32.42 -23.51 9.18
C GLY A 165 32.67 -24.07 7.77
N THR A 166 32.13 -23.42 6.72
CA THR A 166 32.44 -23.73 5.31
C THR A 166 33.44 -22.70 4.76
N PRO A 167 34.11 -22.97 3.62
CA PRO A 167 34.98 -21.96 2.98
C PRO A 167 34.20 -20.83 2.29
N THR A 168 32.86 -20.83 2.38
CA THR A 168 32.00 -19.84 1.72
C THR A 168 31.35 -18.92 2.75
N ALA A 169 31.15 -17.66 2.38
CA ALA A 169 30.44 -16.69 3.23
C ALA A 169 28.90 -16.82 3.16
N GLY A 170 28.35 -17.80 2.43
CA GLY A 170 26.91 -17.97 2.18
C GLY A 170 26.28 -16.94 1.22
N LEU A 171 27.03 -15.90 0.83
CA LEU A 171 26.53 -14.80 -0.02
C LEU A 171 26.13 -15.25 -1.43
N SER A 172 26.83 -16.22 -2.03
CA SER A 172 26.47 -16.78 -3.35
C SER A 172 25.19 -17.60 -3.29
N ALA A 173 25.05 -18.49 -2.30
CA ALA A 173 23.84 -19.28 -2.11
C ALA A 173 22.62 -18.38 -1.85
N PHE A 174 22.80 -17.29 -1.09
CA PHE A 174 21.81 -16.24 -0.95
C PHE A 174 21.45 -15.61 -2.31
N ALA A 175 22.44 -15.19 -3.08
CA ALA A 175 22.23 -14.57 -4.38
C ALA A 175 21.47 -15.49 -5.37
N ASP A 176 21.86 -16.76 -5.42
CA ASP A 176 21.21 -17.78 -6.26
C ASP A 176 19.75 -18.00 -5.86
N ALA A 177 19.45 -18.03 -4.56
CA ALA A 177 18.09 -18.14 -4.07
C ALA A 177 17.20 -17.00 -4.60
N TRP A 178 17.73 -15.78 -4.70
CA TRP A 178 16.99 -14.61 -5.13
C TRP A 178 17.08 -14.31 -6.63
N ARG A 179 17.96 -14.99 -7.37
CA ARG A 179 18.28 -14.72 -8.78
C ARG A 179 17.08 -14.75 -9.71
N ALA A 180 16.17 -15.71 -9.51
CA ALA A 180 14.95 -15.85 -10.32
C ALA A 180 14.06 -14.61 -10.25
N TRP A 181 14.06 -13.94 -9.10
CA TRP A 181 13.30 -12.71 -8.93
C TRP A 181 14.15 -11.50 -9.28
N PHE A 182 15.36 -11.36 -8.72
CA PHE A 182 16.22 -10.19 -8.88
C PHE A 182 17.63 -10.51 -9.42
N PRO A 183 17.80 -10.63 -10.75
CA PRO A 183 19.10 -10.93 -11.34
C PRO A 183 20.19 -9.89 -11.03
N ALA A 184 19.81 -8.63 -10.78
CA ALA A 184 20.77 -7.60 -10.41
C ALA A 184 21.42 -7.83 -9.04
N LEU A 185 20.71 -8.48 -8.11
CA LEU A 185 21.28 -8.86 -6.82
C LEU A 185 22.43 -9.84 -7.01
N ASP A 186 22.23 -10.87 -7.83
CA ASP A 186 23.26 -11.86 -8.18
C ASP A 186 24.53 -11.21 -8.75
N ARG A 187 24.36 -10.32 -9.73
CA ARG A 187 25.47 -9.53 -10.29
C ARG A 187 26.15 -8.64 -9.25
N SER A 188 25.39 -7.98 -8.38
CA SER A 188 25.94 -7.13 -7.32
C SER A 188 26.74 -7.93 -6.29
N THR A 189 26.26 -9.10 -5.89
CA THR A 189 26.94 -9.97 -4.93
C THR A 189 28.22 -10.58 -5.50
N ALA A 190 28.24 -10.91 -6.79
CA ALA A 190 29.45 -11.35 -7.47
C ALA A 190 30.53 -10.24 -7.45
N LEU A 191 30.14 -8.99 -7.71
CA LEU A 191 31.05 -7.84 -7.62
C LEU A 191 31.54 -7.58 -6.19
N LEU A 192 30.68 -7.74 -5.18
CA LEU A 192 31.08 -7.67 -3.76
C LEU A 192 32.12 -8.74 -3.43
N GLN A 193 31.94 -9.98 -3.90
CA GLN A 193 32.92 -11.04 -3.70
C GLN A 193 34.26 -10.71 -4.35
N THR A 194 34.25 -10.28 -5.61
CA THR A 194 35.47 -9.83 -6.30
C THR A 194 36.15 -8.66 -5.57
N ALA A 195 35.38 -7.77 -4.93
CA ALA A 195 35.92 -6.63 -4.20
C ALA A 195 36.79 -7.04 -2.99
N ALA A 196 36.59 -8.24 -2.42
CA ALA A 196 37.41 -8.72 -1.31
C ALA A 196 38.85 -9.02 -1.74
N ASP A 197 39.03 -9.49 -2.99
CA ASP A 197 40.31 -10.01 -3.49
C ASP A 197 41.14 -8.95 -4.24
N VAL A 198 40.55 -7.78 -4.57
CA VAL A 198 41.24 -6.71 -5.29
C VAL A 198 41.96 -5.70 -4.38
N PRO A 199 43.00 -4.99 -4.87
CA PRO A 199 43.71 -3.96 -4.12
C PRO A 199 42.80 -2.80 -3.66
N ALA A 200 43.17 -2.11 -2.57
CA ALA A 200 42.35 -1.06 -1.96
C ALA A 200 41.92 0.05 -2.94
N GLY A 201 42.79 0.46 -3.86
CA GLY A 201 42.46 1.48 -4.87
C GLY A 201 41.46 1.04 -5.95
N GLU A 202 41.28 -0.28 -6.13
CA GLU A 202 40.30 -0.86 -7.07
C GLU A 202 39.03 -1.34 -6.34
N ARG A 203 39.17 -1.72 -5.06
CA ARG A 203 38.07 -2.16 -4.20
C ARG A 203 36.94 -1.16 -4.13
N ASP A 204 37.23 0.11 -3.87
CA ASP A 204 36.20 1.14 -3.77
C ASP A 204 35.37 1.22 -5.06
N ARG A 205 36.02 1.14 -6.23
CA ARG A 205 35.32 1.13 -7.53
C ARG A 205 34.48 -0.14 -7.74
N ALA A 206 34.97 -1.30 -7.28
CA ALA A 206 34.22 -2.55 -7.38
C ALA A 206 32.98 -2.52 -6.48
N LEU A 207 33.10 -1.98 -5.27
CA LEU A 207 31.99 -1.77 -4.34
C LEU A 207 30.97 -0.75 -4.87
N ASP A 208 31.44 0.35 -5.46
CA ASP A 208 30.58 1.34 -6.11
C ASP A 208 29.81 0.72 -7.28
N ARG A 209 30.49 -0.08 -8.10
CA ARG A 209 29.86 -0.79 -9.22
C ARG A 209 28.85 -1.83 -8.75
N ALA A 210 29.11 -2.55 -7.67
CA ALA A 210 28.16 -3.49 -7.09
C ALA A 210 26.86 -2.79 -6.68
N HIS A 211 26.99 -1.63 -6.03
CA HIS A 211 25.85 -0.82 -5.62
C HIS A 211 25.11 -0.21 -6.82
N GLU A 212 25.83 0.26 -7.83
CA GLU A 212 25.23 0.82 -9.05
C GLU A 212 24.42 -0.23 -9.81
N VAL A 213 24.92 -1.48 -9.89
CA VAL A 213 24.21 -2.59 -10.54
C VAL A 213 22.87 -2.90 -9.85
N VAL A 214 22.84 -2.90 -8.51
CA VAL A 214 21.58 -3.16 -7.79
C VAL A 214 20.62 -1.96 -7.88
N ARG A 215 21.14 -0.74 -7.92
CA ARG A 215 20.37 0.49 -8.12
C ARG A 215 19.72 0.52 -9.51
N GLU A 216 20.49 0.22 -10.56
CA GLU A 216 19.97 0.17 -11.92
C GLU A 216 18.96 -0.97 -12.10
N GLY A 217 19.22 -2.14 -11.53
CA GLY A 217 18.23 -3.22 -11.53
C GLY A 217 16.92 -2.86 -10.81
N THR A 218 16.99 -2.00 -9.78
CA THR A 218 15.79 -1.48 -9.10
C THR A 218 15.04 -0.49 -10.00
N ARG A 219 15.78 0.35 -10.75
CA ARG A 219 15.23 1.28 -11.75
C ARG A 219 14.53 0.55 -12.89
N ASP A 220 15.17 -0.49 -13.45
CA ASP A 220 14.60 -1.30 -14.54
C ASP A 220 13.27 -1.93 -14.13
N ARG A 221 13.20 -2.52 -12.94
CA ARG A 221 11.95 -3.09 -12.42
C ARG A 221 10.84 -2.07 -12.20
N LEU A 222 11.21 -0.88 -11.74
CA LEU A 222 10.25 0.19 -11.56
C LEU A 222 9.67 0.61 -12.92
N ALA A 223 10.52 0.75 -13.94
CA ALA A 223 10.09 1.06 -15.30
C ALA A 223 9.18 -0.05 -15.87
N ASP A 224 9.55 -1.32 -15.71
CA ASP A 224 8.74 -2.47 -16.10
C ASP A 224 7.35 -2.44 -15.42
N PHE A 225 7.31 -2.08 -14.13
CA PHE A 225 6.07 -1.96 -13.41
C PHE A 225 5.18 -0.84 -13.93
N VAL A 226 5.74 0.36 -14.12
CA VAL A 226 4.95 1.48 -14.66
C VAL A 226 4.37 1.12 -16.03
N GLY A 227 5.15 0.44 -16.88
CA GLY A 227 4.66 -0.12 -18.13
C GLY A 227 3.50 -1.10 -17.93
N SER A 228 3.62 -2.01 -16.96
CA SER A 228 2.61 -3.03 -16.67
C SER A 228 1.32 -2.50 -16.03
N VAL A 229 1.36 -1.36 -15.33
CA VAL A 229 0.21 -0.76 -14.60
C VAL A 229 -0.74 -0.02 -15.51
N ARG A 230 -0.24 0.52 -16.63
CA ARG A 230 -1.03 1.37 -17.53
C ARG A 230 -2.28 0.68 -18.06
N GLY A 231 -2.15 -0.56 -18.53
CA GLY A 231 -3.28 -1.38 -18.99
C GLY A 231 -4.34 -1.62 -17.90
N PRO A 232 -3.97 -2.17 -16.73
CA PRO A 232 -4.87 -2.33 -15.59
C PRO A 232 -5.55 -1.04 -15.13
N VAL A 233 -4.83 0.08 -15.04
CA VAL A 233 -5.41 1.38 -14.68
C VAL A 233 -6.42 1.82 -15.74
N THR A 234 -6.11 1.59 -17.02
CA THR A 234 -7.05 1.86 -18.12
C THR A 234 -8.30 0.98 -18.00
N ALA A 235 -8.15 -0.30 -17.61
CA ALA A 235 -9.29 -1.18 -17.33
C ALA A 235 -10.12 -0.66 -16.15
N VAL A 236 -9.48 -0.24 -15.05
CA VAL A 236 -10.17 0.37 -13.90
C VAL A 236 -10.93 1.63 -14.31
N TYR A 237 -10.38 2.47 -15.20
CA TYR A 237 -11.10 3.61 -15.77
C TYR A 237 -12.31 3.17 -16.62
N ALA A 238 -12.12 2.18 -17.50
CA ALA A 238 -13.17 1.68 -18.37
C ALA A 238 -14.33 1.06 -17.57
N PHE A 239 -14.04 0.21 -16.57
CA PHE A 239 -15.04 -0.49 -15.77
C PHE A 239 -15.59 0.36 -14.61
N GLY A 240 -14.77 1.24 -14.03
CA GLY A 240 -15.12 2.04 -12.86
C GLY A 240 -15.75 3.39 -13.18
N VAL A 241 -15.63 3.86 -14.42
CA VAL A 241 -16.15 5.18 -14.83
C VAL A 241 -16.95 5.06 -16.12
N LEU A 242 -16.32 4.65 -17.22
CA LEU A 242 -16.97 4.72 -18.55
C LEU A 242 -18.17 3.79 -18.67
N LEU A 243 -18.03 2.52 -18.27
CA LEU A 243 -19.08 1.52 -18.34
C LEU A 243 -20.31 1.91 -17.50
N PRO A 244 -20.17 2.31 -16.21
CA PRO A 244 -21.29 2.80 -15.41
C PRO A 244 -21.98 3.99 -16.06
N LEU A 245 -21.24 4.97 -16.59
CA LEU A 245 -21.82 6.14 -17.25
C LEU A 245 -22.60 5.74 -18.51
N ALA A 246 -22.04 4.86 -19.34
CA ALA A 246 -22.71 4.33 -20.52
C ALA A 246 -23.98 3.55 -20.16
N LEU A 247 -23.94 2.75 -19.09
CA LEU A 247 -25.10 2.01 -18.58
C LEU A 247 -26.22 2.96 -18.15
N VAL A 248 -25.91 4.06 -17.43
CA VAL A 248 -26.96 5.02 -17.02
C VAL A 248 -27.60 5.64 -18.26
N GLY A 249 -26.79 6.06 -19.24
CA GLY A 249 -27.28 6.63 -20.50
C GLY A 249 -28.09 5.65 -21.37
N ALA A 250 -27.81 4.34 -21.28
CA ALA A 250 -28.52 3.31 -22.03
C ALA A 250 -29.85 2.86 -21.38
N LEU A 251 -30.05 3.14 -20.09
CA LEU A 251 -31.28 2.74 -19.36
C LEU A 251 -32.57 3.26 -20.02
N PRO A 252 -32.69 4.54 -20.41
CA PRO A 252 -33.87 5.04 -21.11
C PRO A 252 -34.16 4.27 -22.41
N ALA A 253 -33.12 4.01 -23.22
CA ALA A 253 -33.26 3.29 -24.48
C ALA A 253 -33.70 1.83 -24.28
N ALA A 254 -33.13 1.14 -23.28
CA ALA A 254 -33.51 -0.24 -22.93
C ALA A 254 -34.99 -0.35 -22.51
N ARG A 255 -35.50 0.66 -21.81
CA ARG A 255 -36.91 0.74 -21.41
C ARG A 255 -37.84 0.93 -22.61
N VAL A 256 -37.49 1.81 -23.54
CA VAL A 256 -38.24 2.02 -24.79
C VAL A 256 -38.28 0.73 -25.62
N ALA A 257 -37.22 -0.07 -25.59
CA ALA A 257 -37.15 -1.38 -26.23
C ALA A 257 -37.97 -2.48 -25.52
N GLY A 258 -38.68 -2.17 -24.42
CA GLY A 258 -39.52 -3.12 -23.68
C GLY A 258 -38.75 -4.06 -22.75
N VAL A 259 -37.47 -3.78 -22.45
CA VAL A 259 -36.71 -4.57 -21.47
C VAL A 259 -37.19 -4.22 -20.05
N GLY A 260 -37.69 -5.23 -19.32
CA GLY A 260 -38.22 -5.08 -17.96
C GLY A 260 -37.16 -4.86 -16.88
N VAL A 261 -36.41 -3.75 -16.97
CA VAL A 261 -35.38 -3.39 -15.98
C VAL A 261 -36.04 -2.81 -14.73
N THR A 262 -35.97 -3.56 -13.62
CA THR A 262 -36.50 -3.14 -12.30
C THR A 262 -35.46 -2.39 -11.47
N ALA A 263 -35.89 -1.71 -10.39
CA ALA A 263 -34.99 -0.94 -9.52
C ALA A 263 -33.93 -1.85 -8.88
N ALA A 264 -34.33 -3.07 -8.53
CA ALA A 264 -33.44 -4.08 -7.99
C ALA A 264 -32.33 -4.48 -8.96
N HIS A 265 -32.59 -4.51 -10.29
CA HIS A 265 -31.55 -4.78 -11.28
C HIS A 265 -30.52 -3.66 -11.32
N VAL A 266 -30.97 -2.40 -11.32
CA VAL A 266 -30.09 -1.23 -11.33
C VAL A 266 -29.26 -1.21 -10.04
N ALA A 267 -29.89 -1.29 -8.87
CA ALA A 267 -29.20 -1.33 -7.58
C ALA A 267 -28.18 -2.49 -7.51
N PHE A 268 -28.53 -3.70 -7.95
CA PHE A 268 -27.58 -4.82 -7.96
C PHE A 268 -26.38 -4.59 -8.88
N VAL A 269 -26.61 -4.09 -10.11
CA VAL A 269 -25.52 -3.84 -11.06
C VAL A 269 -24.59 -2.74 -10.54
N TYR A 270 -25.16 -1.64 -10.04
CA TYR A 270 -24.39 -0.48 -9.57
C TYR A 270 -23.75 -0.71 -8.20
N ASP A 271 -24.42 -1.33 -7.25
CA ASP A 271 -23.92 -1.41 -5.86
C ASP A 271 -23.26 -2.75 -5.52
N VAL A 272 -23.38 -3.77 -6.37
CA VAL A 272 -22.76 -5.09 -6.14
C VAL A 272 -21.85 -5.50 -7.29
N ALA A 273 -22.37 -5.64 -8.52
CA ALA A 273 -21.62 -6.22 -9.62
C ALA A 273 -20.44 -5.32 -10.05
N LEU A 274 -20.69 -4.03 -10.29
CA LEU A 274 -19.66 -3.07 -10.70
C LEU A 274 -18.58 -2.88 -9.60
N PRO A 275 -18.92 -2.67 -8.31
CA PRO A 275 -17.93 -2.59 -7.24
C PRO A 275 -17.14 -3.88 -7.06
N ALA A 276 -17.75 -5.06 -7.19
CA ALA A 276 -17.04 -6.34 -7.12
C ALA A 276 -16.02 -6.48 -8.26
N CYS A 277 -16.41 -6.17 -9.50
CA CYS A 277 -15.50 -6.12 -10.64
C CYS A 277 -14.37 -5.12 -10.42
N LEU A 278 -14.69 -3.94 -9.88
CA LEU A 278 -13.73 -2.90 -9.57
C LEU A 278 -12.74 -3.35 -8.50
N LEU A 279 -13.22 -3.95 -7.40
CA LEU A 279 -12.39 -4.50 -6.33
C LEU A 279 -11.48 -5.63 -6.83
N ALA A 280 -11.98 -6.50 -7.72
CA ALA A 280 -11.17 -7.54 -8.35
C ALA A 280 -10.06 -6.92 -9.21
N ALA A 281 -10.38 -5.93 -10.04
CA ALA A 281 -9.40 -5.20 -10.83
C ALA A 281 -8.37 -4.48 -9.95
N VAL A 282 -8.81 -3.80 -8.90
CA VAL A 282 -7.97 -3.10 -7.93
C VAL A 282 -7.05 -4.08 -7.20
N GLY A 283 -7.58 -5.20 -6.72
CA GLY A 283 -6.80 -6.25 -6.06
C GLY A 283 -5.72 -6.82 -6.99
N TRP A 284 -6.08 -7.11 -8.24
CA TRP A 284 -5.15 -7.57 -9.27
C TRP A 284 -4.02 -6.56 -9.55
N VAL A 285 -4.32 -5.25 -9.57
CA VAL A 285 -3.32 -4.19 -9.71
C VAL A 285 -2.40 -4.12 -8.49
N LEU A 286 -2.99 -4.09 -7.30
CA LEU A 286 -2.24 -3.90 -6.06
C LEU A 286 -1.27 -5.06 -5.77
N VAL A 287 -1.62 -6.28 -6.18
CA VAL A 287 -0.75 -7.46 -6.01
C VAL A 287 0.47 -7.44 -6.92
N ARG A 288 0.37 -6.83 -8.10
CA ARG A 288 1.48 -6.72 -9.05
C ARG A 288 2.41 -5.55 -8.76
N ARG A 289 2.15 -4.77 -7.70
CA ARG A 289 3.03 -3.68 -7.27
C ARG A 289 4.40 -4.23 -6.80
N PRO A 290 5.54 -3.80 -7.38
CA PRO A 290 6.82 -3.92 -6.72
C PRO A 290 6.75 -3.06 -5.48
N VAL A 291 6.67 -3.71 -4.33
CA VAL A 291 6.62 -3.04 -3.04
C VAL A 291 8.03 -2.59 -2.67
N ALA A 292 8.63 -1.69 -3.45
CA ALA A 292 9.87 -1.04 -3.04
C ALA A 292 9.63 0.00 -1.91
N PHE A 293 8.37 0.31 -1.63
CA PHE A 293 7.96 1.39 -0.74
C PHE A 293 7.09 0.81 0.38
N ALA A 294 7.72 0.36 1.46
CA ALA A 294 7.01 0.08 2.70
C ALA A 294 6.70 1.42 3.39
N PRO A 295 5.43 1.77 3.61
CA PRO A 295 5.11 2.96 4.40
C PRO A 295 5.62 2.78 5.82
N LEU A 296 6.16 3.85 6.42
CA LEU A 296 6.55 3.88 7.83
C LEU A 296 5.35 3.45 8.71
N SER A 297 5.50 2.34 9.44
CA SER A 297 4.50 1.83 10.35
C SER A 297 4.54 2.58 11.68
N VAL A 298 4.00 3.80 11.71
CA VAL A 298 3.71 4.50 12.96
C VAL A 298 2.38 3.98 13.51
N ASP A 299 2.39 3.39 14.70
CA ASP A 299 1.15 2.96 15.36
C ASP A 299 0.31 4.17 15.81
N ALA A 300 -1.00 4.02 15.80
CA ALA A 300 -1.93 5.07 16.22
C ALA A 300 -1.91 5.35 17.73
N SER A 301 -1.28 4.47 18.50
CA SER A 301 -1.03 4.59 19.95
C SER A 301 0.25 5.37 20.27
N HIS A 302 0.99 5.81 19.25
CA HIS A 302 2.25 6.51 19.47
C HIS A 302 2.03 7.82 20.23
N PRO A 303 2.80 8.12 21.30
CA PRO A 303 2.59 9.30 22.14
C PRO A 303 2.59 10.63 21.39
N ALA A 304 3.33 10.70 20.28
CA ALA A 304 3.38 11.86 19.39
C ALA A 304 2.13 12.06 18.50
N VAL A 305 1.10 11.22 18.63
CA VAL A 305 -0.15 11.31 17.86
C VAL A 305 -1.29 11.71 18.80
N ASP A 306 -1.82 12.91 18.62
CA ASP A 306 -3.03 13.36 19.32
C ASP A 306 -4.25 12.51 18.91
N ASP A 307 -5.00 12.01 19.90
CA ASP A 307 -6.23 11.23 19.63
C ASP A 307 -7.39 12.13 19.18
N HIS A 308 -7.56 12.23 17.86
CA HIS A 308 -8.64 12.97 17.23
C HIS A 308 -9.85 12.11 16.85
N ARG A 309 -9.98 10.87 17.34
CA ARG A 309 -11.09 9.97 16.94
C ARG A 309 -12.45 10.51 17.33
N LEU A 310 -12.61 10.99 18.56
CA LEU A 310 -13.86 11.58 19.04
C LEU A 310 -14.21 12.86 18.29
N LEU A 311 -13.21 13.71 18.01
CA LEU A 311 -13.38 14.92 17.20
C LEU A 311 -13.77 14.57 15.76
N GLY A 312 -13.23 13.49 15.21
CA GLY A 312 -13.64 12.96 13.91
C GLY A 312 -15.08 12.49 13.89
N VAL A 313 -15.51 11.70 14.88
CA VAL A 313 -16.91 11.24 14.99
C VAL A 313 -17.86 12.42 15.17
N ALA A 314 -17.53 13.38 16.04
CA ALA A 314 -18.34 14.57 16.27
C ALA A 314 -18.43 15.45 15.01
N GLY A 315 -17.30 15.74 14.36
CA GLY A 315 -17.25 16.50 13.12
C GLY A 315 -18.01 15.81 11.98
N GLY A 316 -17.90 14.49 11.87
CA GLY A 316 -18.67 13.68 10.93
C GLY A 316 -20.17 13.69 11.21
N ALA A 317 -20.58 13.58 12.48
CA ALA A 317 -21.99 13.65 12.85
C ALA A 317 -22.60 15.02 12.48
N VAL A 318 -21.89 16.12 12.79
CA VAL A 318 -22.32 17.48 12.42
C VAL A 318 -22.40 17.64 10.90
N ALA A 319 -21.36 17.25 10.16
CA ALA A 319 -21.34 17.35 8.71
C ALA A 319 -22.44 16.48 8.04
N GLY A 320 -22.69 15.29 8.59
CA GLY A 320 -23.75 14.40 8.13
C GLY A 320 -25.15 14.96 8.37
N ILE A 321 -25.42 15.53 9.55
CA ILE A 321 -26.71 16.17 9.86
C ILE A 321 -26.93 17.39 8.97
N VAL A 322 -25.92 18.27 8.85
CA VAL A 322 -26.01 19.45 7.98
C VAL A 322 -26.21 19.03 6.52
N GLY A 323 -25.49 18.02 6.06
CA GLY A 323 -25.63 17.44 4.72
C GLY A 323 -27.02 16.88 4.46
N PHE A 324 -27.58 16.13 5.42
CA PHE A 324 -28.94 15.59 5.36
C PHE A 324 -29.97 16.71 5.20
N VAL A 325 -29.95 17.69 6.11
CA VAL A 325 -30.92 18.80 6.13
C VAL A 325 -30.79 19.66 4.87
N ALA A 326 -29.57 19.97 4.42
CA ALA A 326 -29.35 20.76 3.22
C ALA A 326 -29.82 20.03 1.95
N ALA A 327 -29.54 18.73 1.82
CA ALA A 327 -29.97 17.96 0.66
C ALA A 327 -31.50 17.79 0.62
N ASP A 328 -32.14 17.52 1.76
CA ASP A 328 -33.60 17.43 1.89
C ASP A 328 -34.28 18.76 1.52
N ALA A 329 -33.75 19.88 2.01
CA ALA A 329 -34.37 21.19 1.83
C ALA A 329 -34.06 21.85 0.47
N LEU A 330 -32.86 21.66 -0.09
CA LEU A 330 -32.38 22.43 -1.25
C LEU A 330 -32.32 21.62 -2.55
N VAL A 331 -32.31 20.29 -2.48
CA VAL A 331 -32.07 19.44 -3.66
C VAL A 331 -33.17 18.41 -3.86
N ALA A 332 -33.20 17.36 -3.05
CA ALA A 332 -34.22 16.32 -3.10
C ALA A 332 -34.20 15.45 -1.83
N PRO A 333 -35.36 15.02 -1.30
CA PRO A 333 -35.42 14.18 -0.09
C PRO A 333 -34.68 12.84 -0.20
N TRP A 334 -34.68 12.23 -1.39
CA TRP A 334 -33.98 10.95 -1.61
C TRP A 334 -32.45 11.09 -1.55
N LEU A 335 -31.91 12.31 -1.76
CA LEU A 335 -30.48 12.58 -1.69
C LEU A 335 -29.98 12.73 -0.25
N ALA A 336 -30.87 13.07 0.69
CA ALA A 336 -30.54 13.30 2.09
C ALA A 336 -29.72 12.15 2.75
N PRO A 337 -30.09 10.87 2.64
CA PRO A 337 -29.29 9.77 3.21
C PRO A 337 -27.90 9.64 2.57
N LEU A 338 -27.77 9.89 1.26
CA LEU A 338 -26.48 9.86 0.57
C LEU A 338 -25.59 11.02 1.00
N ALA A 339 -26.16 12.22 1.13
CA ALA A 339 -25.46 13.41 1.61
C ALA A 339 -24.95 13.21 3.03
N ALA A 340 -25.78 12.65 3.91
CA ALA A 340 -25.42 12.31 5.28
C ALA A 340 -24.29 11.29 5.34
N ALA A 341 -24.40 10.20 4.58
CA ALA A 341 -23.40 9.14 4.54
C ALA A 341 -22.07 9.66 3.98
N GLY A 342 -22.07 10.32 2.82
CA GLY A 342 -20.88 10.79 2.13
C GLY A 342 -20.15 11.92 2.87
N LEU A 343 -20.86 12.98 3.27
CA LEU A 343 -20.26 14.10 4.01
C LEU A 343 -19.88 13.70 5.43
N GLY A 344 -20.72 12.90 6.10
CA GLY A 344 -20.48 12.48 7.48
C GLY A 344 -19.30 11.52 7.60
N THR A 345 -19.32 10.40 6.85
CA THR A 345 -18.20 9.44 6.86
C THR A 345 -16.93 10.05 6.28
N GLY A 346 -17.04 10.88 5.24
CA GLY A 346 -15.90 11.55 4.63
C GLY A 346 -15.18 12.49 5.60
N THR A 347 -15.94 13.32 6.30
CA THR A 347 -15.39 14.26 7.31
C THR A 347 -14.82 13.51 8.51
N ALA A 348 -15.52 12.47 8.99
CA ALA A 348 -15.03 11.65 10.11
C ALA A 348 -13.67 11.01 9.82
N LEU A 349 -13.54 10.37 8.65
CA LEU A 349 -12.29 9.75 8.22
C LEU A 349 -11.16 10.78 8.04
N PHE A 350 -11.47 11.92 7.42
CA PHE A 350 -10.47 12.97 7.18
C PHE A 350 -9.91 13.54 8.48
N VAL A 351 -10.77 13.87 9.45
CA VAL A 351 -10.37 14.46 10.73
C VAL A 351 -9.66 13.42 11.62
N ALA A 352 -10.19 12.20 11.72
CA ALA A 352 -9.59 11.16 12.55
C ALA A 352 -8.20 10.72 12.07
N ALA A 353 -7.95 10.73 10.76
CA ALA A 353 -6.66 10.36 10.19
C ALA A 353 -5.62 11.50 10.17
N ARG A 354 -6.06 12.76 10.33
CA ARG A 354 -5.21 13.95 10.22
C ARG A 354 -3.94 13.93 11.08
N PRO A 355 -3.97 13.61 12.40
CA PRO A 355 -2.77 13.69 13.24
C PRO A 355 -1.69 12.70 12.80
N VAL A 356 -2.07 11.45 12.47
CA VAL A 356 -1.13 10.43 11.99
C VAL A 356 -0.53 10.82 10.65
N VAL A 357 -1.36 11.34 9.73
CA VAL A 357 -0.89 11.80 8.42
C VAL A 357 0.05 12.99 8.54
N ALA A 358 -0.23 13.93 9.46
CA ALA A 358 0.62 15.09 9.72
C ALA A 358 1.99 14.68 10.30
N LEU A 359 2.01 13.81 11.31
CA LEU A 359 3.26 13.29 11.88
C LEU A 359 4.11 12.59 10.81
N ARG A 360 3.50 11.77 9.97
CA ARG A 360 4.22 11.09 8.87
C ARG A 360 4.72 12.05 7.79
N ALA A 361 3.99 13.13 7.52
CA ALA A 361 4.44 14.16 6.60
C ALA A 361 5.68 14.88 7.15
N ARG A 362 5.68 15.18 8.46
CA ARG A 362 6.87 15.71 9.16
C ARG A 362 8.04 14.74 9.10
N VAL A 363 7.84 13.47 9.47
CA VAL A 363 8.90 12.45 9.41
C VAL A 363 9.49 12.33 7.99
N ARG A 364 8.64 12.35 6.95
CA ARG A 364 9.12 12.36 5.55
C ARG A 364 9.91 13.62 5.21
N ALA A 365 9.46 14.79 5.65
CA ALA A 365 10.20 16.03 5.43
C ALA A 365 11.57 16.04 6.13
N VAL A 366 11.70 15.38 7.29
CA VAL A 366 12.98 15.11 7.95
C VAL A 366 13.83 14.16 7.11
N GLU A 367 13.26 13.05 6.65
CA GLU A 367 14.00 12.06 5.85
C GLU A 367 14.48 12.61 4.51
N ASP A 368 13.70 13.47 3.86
CA ASP A 368 14.02 14.08 2.57
C ASP A 368 15.25 15.01 2.65
N GLY A 369 15.49 15.65 3.81
CA GLY A 369 16.65 16.51 4.04
C GLY A 369 17.86 15.80 4.67
N LEU A 370 17.75 14.53 5.06
CA LEU A 370 18.87 13.74 5.62
C LEU A 370 20.11 13.70 4.71
N PRO A 371 20.00 13.53 3.36
CA PRO A 371 21.17 13.52 2.50
C PRO A 371 21.98 14.81 2.61
N ASP A 372 21.31 15.97 2.60
CA ASP A 372 21.98 17.28 2.69
C ASP A 372 22.64 17.48 4.06
N ALA A 373 21.96 17.07 5.14
CA ALA A 373 22.51 17.08 6.48
C ALA A 373 23.78 16.22 6.58
N LEU A 374 23.73 14.97 6.09
CA LEU A 374 24.89 14.08 6.10
C LEU A 374 26.02 14.61 5.22
N TYR A 375 25.72 15.20 4.07
CA TYR A 375 26.74 15.78 3.20
C TYR A 375 27.52 16.89 3.93
N LEU A 376 26.80 17.80 4.60
CA LEU A 376 27.41 18.88 5.38
C LEU A 376 28.23 18.35 6.57
N VAL A 377 27.68 17.41 7.33
CA VAL A 377 28.39 16.79 8.46
C VAL A 377 29.63 16.04 7.98
N GLY A 378 29.51 15.20 6.96
CA GLY A 378 30.60 14.41 6.42
C GLY A 378 31.73 15.25 5.83
N ARG A 379 31.40 16.37 5.17
CA ARG A 379 32.39 17.33 4.66
C ARG A 379 33.17 17.99 5.80
N ALA A 380 32.47 18.48 6.82
CA ALA A 380 33.09 19.08 8.01
C ALA A 380 34.00 18.09 8.77
N VAL A 381 33.53 16.85 8.96
CA VAL A 381 34.32 15.78 9.60
C VAL A 381 35.55 15.42 8.76
N SER A 382 35.43 15.42 7.43
CA SER A 382 36.58 15.19 6.52
C SER A 382 37.64 16.29 6.65
N GLU A 383 37.24 17.53 6.94
CA GLU A 383 38.12 18.66 7.22
C GLU A 383 38.76 18.56 8.63
N GLY A 384 38.26 17.66 9.48
CA GLY A 384 38.80 17.35 10.81
C GLY A 384 38.03 17.95 11.96
N GLU A 385 36.81 18.40 11.74
CA GLU A 385 35.93 18.84 12.81
C GLU A 385 35.30 17.68 13.56
N ALA A 386 35.04 17.88 14.85
CA ALA A 386 34.27 16.92 15.66
C ALA A 386 32.84 16.78 15.12
N VAL A 387 32.28 15.57 15.20
CA VAL A 387 30.95 15.26 14.67
C VAL A 387 29.87 16.12 15.34
N GLU A 388 30.01 16.43 16.63
CA GLU A 388 29.09 17.26 17.40
C GLU A 388 29.04 18.71 16.88
N SER A 389 30.20 19.29 16.57
CA SER A 389 30.29 20.65 16.02
C SER A 389 29.79 20.68 14.56
N ALA A 390 30.13 19.65 13.78
CA ALA A 390 29.62 19.48 12.42
C ALA A 390 28.09 19.33 12.39
N LEU A 391 27.51 18.59 13.34
CA LEU A 391 26.07 18.43 13.52
C LEU A 391 25.41 19.76 13.90
N ALA A 392 26.01 20.52 14.81
CA ALA A 392 25.53 21.86 15.17
C ALA A 392 25.56 22.83 13.98
N ARG A 393 26.56 22.73 13.08
CA ARG A 393 26.56 23.51 11.84
C ARG A 393 25.43 23.08 10.92
N ALA A 394 25.26 21.77 10.70
CA ALA A 394 24.22 21.23 9.84
C ALA A 394 22.82 21.66 10.32
N ALA A 395 22.57 21.65 11.63
CA ALA A 395 21.32 22.13 12.23
C ALA A 395 20.94 23.56 11.80
N THR A 396 21.92 24.47 11.74
CA THR A 396 21.70 25.87 11.32
C THR A 396 21.68 26.09 9.81
N SER A 397 22.18 25.12 9.04
CA SER A 397 22.42 25.27 7.59
C SER A 397 21.38 24.54 6.73
N VAL A 398 20.81 23.44 7.25
CA VAL A 398 19.77 22.67 6.56
C VAL A 398 18.41 23.31 6.87
N PRO A 399 17.62 23.70 5.85
CA PRO A 399 16.32 24.31 6.09
C PRO A 399 15.23 23.29 6.45
N GLY A 400 14.17 23.77 7.10
CA GLY A 400 12.94 23.02 7.36
C GLY A 400 13.06 21.97 8.47
N GLU A 401 12.13 21.01 8.47
CA GLU A 401 11.95 20.03 9.55
C GLU A 401 13.22 19.22 9.87
N THR A 402 14.09 18.98 8.87
CA THR A 402 15.39 18.31 9.10
C THR A 402 16.30 19.16 9.98
N GLY A 403 16.47 20.44 9.64
CA GLY A 403 17.28 21.38 10.44
C GLY A 403 16.72 21.53 11.85
N ASP A 404 15.40 21.67 11.97
CA ASP A 404 14.71 21.78 13.26
C ASP A 404 14.96 20.55 14.15
N LEU A 405 14.87 19.34 13.59
CA LEU A 405 15.17 18.10 14.31
C LEU A 405 16.64 18.00 14.73
N LEU A 406 17.57 18.43 13.87
CA LEU A 406 19.00 18.47 14.21
C LEU A 406 19.29 19.51 15.30
N ASP A 407 18.64 20.67 15.27
CA ASP A 407 18.77 21.71 16.28
C ASP A 407 18.23 21.23 17.64
N GLU A 408 17.08 20.53 17.63
CA GLU A 408 16.54 19.89 18.82
C GLU A 408 17.52 18.85 19.39
N ALA A 409 18.11 18.00 18.54
CA ALA A 409 19.08 16.99 18.95
C ALA A 409 20.35 17.64 19.53
N VAL A 410 20.88 18.68 18.90
CA VAL A 410 22.02 19.47 19.40
C VAL A 410 21.66 20.15 20.72
N GLY A 411 20.42 20.61 20.88
CA GLY A 411 19.88 21.13 22.13
C GLY A 411 19.89 20.08 23.25
N VAL A 412 19.46 18.85 22.96
CA VAL A 412 19.51 17.71 23.90
C VAL A 412 20.96 17.38 24.28
N GLN A 413 21.88 17.30 23.31
CA GLN A 413 23.31 17.10 23.58
C GLN A 413 23.85 18.12 24.57
N ARG A 414 23.57 19.41 24.33
CA ARG A 414 24.08 20.51 25.16
C ARG A 414 23.47 20.52 26.57
N ARG A 415 22.16 20.29 26.68
CA ARG A 415 21.44 20.32 27.96
C ARG A 415 21.76 19.11 28.83
N LEU A 416 21.83 17.91 28.23
CA LEU A 416 22.02 16.65 28.96
C LEU A 416 23.48 16.15 28.97
N ARG A 417 24.37 16.80 28.20
CA ARG A 417 25.80 16.40 28.04
C ARG A 417 25.96 14.96 27.57
N VAL A 418 25.11 14.55 26.63
CA VAL A 418 25.12 13.20 26.05
C VAL A 418 25.71 13.22 24.63
N GLY A 419 26.18 12.06 24.17
CA GLY A 419 26.74 11.91 22.82
C GLY A 419 25.68 11.89 21.70
N VAL A 420 26.13 11.79 20.44
CA VAL A 420 25.27 11.80 19.24
C VAL A 420 24.20 10.72 19.25
N VAL A 421 24.50 9.48 19.63
CA VAL A 421 23.47 8.42 19.61
C VAL A 421 22.37 8.71 20.63
N GLU A 422 22.77 9.11 21.83
CA GLU A 422 21.86 9.31 22.96
C GLU A 422 20.95 10.53 22.77
N SER A 423 21.42 11.60 22.10
CA SER A 423 20.57 12.75 21.80
C SER A 423 19.45 12.47 20.79
N PHE A 424 19.57 11.37 20.03
CA PHE A 424 18.52 10.91 19.12
C PHE A 424 17.69 9.78 19.72
N ARG A 425 18.32 8.78 20.34
CA ARG A 425 17.69 7.53 20.78
C ARG A 425 17.44 7.41 22.29
N GLY A 426 18.00 8.31 23.08
CA GLY A 426 17.90 8.26 24.55
C GLY A 426 16.50 8.56 25.06
N GLU A 427 16.32 8.51 26.38
CA GLU A 427 15.06 8.77 27.09
C GLU A 427 14.44 10.15 26.78
N TYR A 428 15.25 11.11 26.31
CA TYR A 428 14.81 12.44 25.89
C TYR A 428 15.28 12.75 24.45
N GLY A 429 15.48 11.71 23.64
CA GLY A 429 15.98 11.82 22.29
C GLY A 429 14.91 12.30 21.30
N VAL A 430 15.34 12.98 20.23
CA VAL A 430 14.41 13.51 19.21
C VAL A 430 13.57 12.46 18.48
N LEU A 431 13.93 11.18 18.57
CA LEU A 431 13.17 10.09 17.95
C LEU A 431 11.92 9.69 18.74
N GLU A 432 11.76 10.18 19.98
CA GLU A 432 10.52 10.02 20.73
C GLU A 432 9.37 10.82 20.10
N SER A 433 9.66 12.02 19.59
CA SER A 433 8.68 12.86 18.89
C SER A 433 8.61 12.56 17.39
N THR A 434 9.74 12.18 16.78
CA THR A 434 9.86 11.92 15.35
C THR A 434 10.38 10.50 15.08
N PRO A 435 9.52 9.47 15.11
CA PRO A 435 9.96 8.09 14.93
C PRO A 435 10.37 7.82 13.48
N SER A 436 11.67 7.71 13.23
CA SER A 436 12.22 7.29 11.94
C SER A 436 13.35 6.27 12.11
N PRO A 437 13.20 5.03 11.59
CA PRO A 437 14.28 4.05 11.54
C PRO A 437 15.50 4.54 10.77
N ARG A 438 15.29 5.31 9.69
CA ARG A 438 16.38 5.88 8.88
C ARG A 438 17.19 6.91 9.67
N VAL A 439 16.52 7.85 10.34
CA VAL A 439 17.20 8.82 11.22
C VAL A 439 17.93 8.09 12.34
N ALA A 440 17.34 7.04 12.91
CA ALA A 440 17.97 6.23 13.95
C ALA A 440 19.24 5.50 13.46
N GLY A 441 19.22 4.99 12.22
CA GLY A 441 20.38 4.41 11.56
C GLY A 441 21.47 5.44 11.32
N VAL A 442 21.11 6.63 10.81
CA VAL A 442 22.02 7.76 10.63
C VAL A 442 22.65 8.21 11.95
N ALA A 443 21.88 8.36 13.01
CA ALA A 443 22.38 8.73 14.33
C ALA A 443 23.40 7.71 14.86
N THR A 444 23.16 6.42 14.63
CA THR A 444 24.09 5.34 15.00
C THR A 444 25.40 5.44 14.21
N LEU A 445 25.32 5.71 12.90
CA LEU A 445 26.49 5.92 12.04
C LEU A 445 27.29 7.15 12.45
N LEU A 446 26.63 8.27 12.74
CA LEU A 446 27.28 9.48 13.23
C LEU A 446 27.94 9.25 14.60
N GLY A 447 27.31 8.46 15.47
CA GLY A 447 27.91 8.03 16.73
C GLY A 447 29.19 7.21 16.55
N LEU A 448 29.18 6.25 15.62
CA LEU A 448 30.39 5.49 15.27
C LEU A 448 31.47 6.39 14.66
N ALA A 449 31.07 7.32 13.79
CA ALA A 449 31.97 8.30 13.21
C ALA A 449 32.59 9.23 14.27
N ALA A 450 31.87 9.54 15.36
CA ALA A 450 32.39 10.35 16.45
C ALA A 450 33.57 9.67 17.16
N SER A 451 33.57 8.33 17.24
CA SER A 451 34.71 7.56 17.78
C SER A 451 35.88 7.40 16.80
N GLU A 452 35.63 7.39 15.49
CA GLU A 452 36.64 7.15 14.45
C GLU A 452 37.29 8.46 13.93
N GLY A 453 36.56 9.58 13.97
CA GLY A 453 37.04 10.91 13.58
C GLY A 453 37.20 11.12 12.07
N ARG A 454 38.25 11.84 11.64
CA ARG A 454 38.49 12.29 10.26
C ARG A 454 38.35 11.19 9.17
N PRO A 455 38.80 9.94 9.37
CA PRO A 455 38.59 8.85 8.42
C PRO A 455 37.12 8.57 8.07
N ALA A 456 36.19 8.86 8.99
CA ALA A 456 34.77 8.60 8.80
C ALA A 456 34.05 9.63 7.90
N GLY A 457 34.62 10.83 7.72
CA GLY A 457 33.97 11.90 6.95
C GLY A 457 33.65 11.50 5.50
N ARG A 458 34.59 10.83 4.81
CA ARG A 458 34.36 10.31 3.44
C ARG A 458 33.27 9.25 3.39
N ALA A 459 33.17 8.41 4.42
CA ALA A 459 32.12 7.40 4.50
C ALA A 459 30.74 8.05 4.68
N ILE A 460 30.64 9.10 5.50
CA ILE A 460 29.40 9.87 5.68
C ILE A 460 28.97 10.54 4.38
N VAL A 461 29.88 11.21 3.66
CA VAL A 461 29.56 11.84 2.36
C VAL A 461 29.10 10.78 1.35
N SER A 462 29.78 9.63 1.30
CA SER A 462 29.36 8.53 0.44
C SER A 462 27.96 8.02 0.78
N MET A 463 27.55 8.03 2.06
CA MET A 463 26.18 7.68 2.46
C MET A 463 25.18 8.78 2.11
N ALA A 464 25.56 10.05 2.21
CA ALA A 464 24.73 11.16 1.74
C ALA A 464 24.40 11.00 0.24
N ASP A 465 25.41 10.72 -0.58
CA ASP A 465 25.25 10.48 -2.01
C ASP A 465 24.34 9.26 -2.28
N GLN A 466 24.49 8.19 -1.50
CA GLN A 466 23.63 7.00 -1.57
C GLN A 466 22.16 7.33 -1.24
N LEU A 467 21.90 8.05 -0.14
CA LEU A 467 20.54 8.42 0.25
C LEU A 467 19.91 9.38 -0.77
N SER A 468 20.68 10.32 -1.31
CA SER A 468 20.25 11.24 -2.38
C SER A 468 19.89 10.50 -3.67
N ALA A 469 20.69 9.51 -4.07
CA ALA A 469 20.39 8.70 -5.25
C ALA A 469 19.08 7.90 -5.09
N LEU A 470 18.85 7.35 -3.89
CA LEU A 470 17.62 6.62 -3.56
C LEU A 470 16.39 7.53 -3.48
N SER A 471 16.50 8.71 -2.85
CA SER A 471 15.38 9.65 -2.73
C SER A 471 14.96 10.21 -4.09
N ARG A 472 15.92 10.48 -5.00
CA ARG A 472 15.64 10.89 -6.38
C ARG A 472 14.90 9.80 -7.16
N LEU A 473 15.32 8.54 -7.01
CA LEU A 473 14.64 7.39 -7.62
C LEU A 473 13.21 7.24 -7.11
N ASP A 474 13.00 7.37 -5.79
CA ASP A 474 11.66 7.32 -5.18
C ASP A 474 10.77 8.47 -5.65
N ALA A 475 11.30 9.70 -5.70
CA ALA A 475 10.56 10.85 -6.20
C ALA A 475 10.15 10.69 -7.67
N GLU A 476 11.04 10.16 -8.52
CA GLU A 476 10.73 9.89 -9.92
C GLU A 476 9.65 8.82 -10.07
N ALA A 477 9.78 7.71 -9.33
CA ALA A 477 8.80 6.64 -9.27
C ALA A 477 7.40 7.15 -8.92
N ARG A 478 7.32 7.95 -7.84
CA ARG A 478 6.06 8.50 -7.35
C ARG A 478 5.45 9.47 -8.34
N ARG A 479 6.25 10.33 -9.00
CA ARG A 479 5.75 11.24 -10.04
C ARG A 479 5.15 10.47 -11.22
N GLU A 480 5.83 9.43 -11.68
CA GLU A 480 5.34 8.63 -12.80
C GLU A 480 4.04 7.90 -12.45
N LEU A 481 3.96 7.31 -11.25
CA LEU A 481 2.74 6.66 -10.74
C LEU A 481 1.60 7.65 -10.48
N ALA A 482 1.90 8.84 -9.95
CA ALA A 482 0.93 9.90 -9.73
C ALA A 482 0.29 10.33 -11.05
N SER A 483 1.08 10.49 -12.12
CA SER A 483 0.53 10.88 -13.43
C SER A 483 -0.54 9.91 -13.96
N VAL A 484 -0.40 8.62 -13.68
CA VAL A 484 -1.35 7.57 -14.11
C VAL A 484 -2.56 7.48 -13.18
N THR A 485 -2.37 7.69 -11.87
CA THR A 485 -3.40 7.47 -10.86
C THR A 485 -4.21 8.72 -10.51
N GLU A 486 -3.66 9.92 -10.72
CA GLU A 486 -4.33 11.20 -10.44
C GLU A 486 -5.58 11.38 -11.31
N THR A 487 -5.50 11.00 -12.59
CA THR A 487 -6.66 11.01 -13.50
C THR A 487 -7.79 10.12 -12.96
N LEU A 488 -7.47 8.94 -12.44
CA LEU A 488 -8.46 8.04 -11.82
C LEU A 488 -9.10 8.68 -10.58
N SER A 489 -8.28 9.23 -9.68
CA SER A 489 -8.78 9.82 -8.43
C SER A 489 -9.64 11.05 -8.69
N ASN A 490 -9.21 11.96 -9.58
CA ASN A 490 -9.99 13.14 -9.98
C ASN A 490 -11.31 12.75 -10.66
N THR A 491 -11.30 11.68 -11.47
CA THR A 491 -12.52 11.18 -12.09
C THR A 491 -13.48 10.61 -11.06
N ALA A 492 -12.99 9.83 -10.10
CA ALA A 492 -13.81 9.28 -9.03
C ALA A 492 -14.40 10.36 -8.11
N ALA A 493 -13.61 11.39 -7.83
CA ALA A 493 -13.93 12.42 -6.84
C ALA A 493 -14.75 13.59 -7.40
N VAL A 494 -14.71 13.84 -8.72
CA VAL A 494 -15.33 15.02 -9.35
C VAL A 494 -16.08 14.65 -10.64
N PHE A 495 -15.41 14.15 -11.68
CA PHE A 495 -16.04 14.00 -13.00
C PHE A 495 -17.14 12.93 -13.05
N GLY A 496 -16.91 11.75 -12.47
CA GLY A 496 -17.89 10.69 -12.33
C GLY A 496 -19.15 11.15 -11.58
N PRO A 497 -19.01 11.71 -10.36
CA PRO A 497 -20.12 12.33 -9.62
C PRO A 497 -20.89 13.39 -10.43
N LEU A 498 -20.17 14.25 -11.17
CA LEU A 498 -20.78 15.29 -11.99
C LEU A 498 -21.67 14.71 -13.10
N VAL A 499 -21.13 13.78 -13.89
CA VAL A 499 -21.89 13.17 -14.99
C VAL A 499 -23.03 12.31 -14.44
N ALA A 500 -22.80 11.58 -13.35
CA ALA A 500 -23.83 10.79 -12.69
C ALA A 500 -25.00 11.67 -12.21
N GLY A 501 -24.73 12.77 -11.51
CA GLY A 501 -25.76 13.71 -11.05
C GLY A 501 -26.56 14.31 -12.20
N ALA A 502 -25.88 14.76 -13.26
CA ALA A 502 -26.53 15.28 -14.45
C ALA A 502 -27.42 14.23 -15.17
N THR A 503 -26.96 12.98 -15.22
CA THR A 503 -27.70 11.90 -15.90
C THR A 503 -28.95 11.50 -15.11
N VAL A 504 -28.87 11.46 -13.78
CA VAL A 504 -30.05 11.21 -12.93
C VAL A 504 -31.09 12.34 -13.10
N ALA A 505 -30.66 13.60 -13.20
CA ALA A 505 -31.55 14.73 -13.47
C ALA A 505 -32.22 14.65 -14.85
N LEU A 506 -31.46 14.28 -15.90
CA LEU A 506 -32.03 14.06 -17.23
C LEU A 506 -33.06 12.92 -17.24
N ALA A 507 -32.79 11.83 -16.50
CA ALA A 507 -33.72 10.73 -16.37
C ALA A 507 -35.03 11.14 -15.67
N ASP A 508 -34.96 12.07 -14.71
CA ASP A 508 -36.13 12.67 -14.06
C ASP A 508 -37.00 13.43 -15.07
N GLY A 509 -36.38 14.29 -15.89
CA GLY A 509 -37.11 15.08 -16.90
C GLY A 509 -37.70 14.26 -18.06
N MET A 510 -37.21 13.04 -18.30
CA MET A 510 -37.76 12.11 -19.29
C MET A 510 -38.90 11.24 -18.76
N ALA A 511 -39.27 11.36 -17.48
CA ALA A 511 -40.41 10.63 -16.94
C ALA A 511 -41.69 11.02 -17.71
N PRO A 512 -42.50 10.04 -18.18
CA PRO A 512 -43.65 10.33 -19.02
C PRO A 512 -44.61 11.27 -18.28
N ALA A 513 -44.99 12.37 -18.94
CA ALA A 513 -46.10 13.21 -18.50
C ALA A 513 -47.29 12.29 -18.17
N LYS A 514 -47.97 12.55 -17.05
CA LYS A 514 -49.07 11.76 -16.44
C LYS A 514 -50.30 11.49 -17.35
N THR A 515 -50.18 11.66 -18.67
CA THR A 515 -51.27 11.72 -19.66
C THR A 515 -51.34 10.54 -20.62
N LEU A 516 -50.50 9.50 -20.51
CA LEU A 516 -50.62 8.30 -21.36
C LEU A 516 -50.99 7.05 -20.55
N ASP A 517 -51.98 6.35 -21.09
CA ASP A 517 -52.74 5.24 -20.55
C ASP A 517 -51.88 4.18 -19.83
N GLN A 518 -52.20 3.89 -18.57
CA GLN A 518 -51.37 3.15 -17.61
C GLN A 518 -51.44 1.62 -17.75
N THR A 519 -51.93 1.08 -18.86
CA THR A 519 -52.33 -0.33 -18.94
C THR A 519 -51.34 -1.26 -19.64
N ALA A 520 -50.20 -0.78 -20.16
CA ALA A 520 -49.26 -1.65 -20.89
C ALA A 520 -47.75 -1.44 -20.62
N VAL A 521 -47.35 -0.53 -19.74
CA VAL A 521 -45.92 -0.24 -19.50
C VAL A 521 -45.54 -0.66 -18.08
N ALA A 522 -44.49 -1.49 -17.96
CA ALA A 522 -43.89 -1.86 -16.68
C ALA A 522 -43.68 -0.61 -15.79
N THR A 523 -44.02 -0.71 -14.51
CA THR A 523 -43.95 0.38 -13.52
C THR A 523 -42.69 1.23 -13.71
N PRO A 524 -42.81 2.55 -13.96
CA PRO A 524 -41.64 3.39 -14.17
C PRO A 524 -40.74 3.39 -12.93
N LEU A 525 -39.42 3.16 -13.11
CA LEU A 525 -38.44 3.42 -12.04
C LEU A 525 -38.62 4.85 -11.56
N SER A 526 -38.76 5.02 -10.24
CA SER A 526 -38.76 6.34 -9.66
C SER A 526 -37.36 6.94 -9.77
N THR A 527 -37.29 8.25 -9.96
CA THR A 527 -36.04 9.01 -9.93
C THR A 527 -35.30 8.80 -8.60
N ALA A 528 -36.05 8.64 -7.51
CA ALA A 528 -35.48 8.33 -6.19
C ALA A 528 -34.73 6.99 -6.19
N ASP A 529 -35.29 5.92 -6.77
CA ASP A 529 -34.64 4.61 -6.81
C ASP A 529 -33.36 4.65 -7.68
N LEU A 530 -33.43 5.30 -8.84
CA LEU A 530 -32.30 5.46 -9.74
C LEU A 530 -31.20 6.33 -9.09
N GLY A 531 -31.59 7.46 -8.49
CA GLY A 531 -30.69 8.38 -7.83
C GLY A 531 -29.98 7.77 -6.62
N LEU A 532 -30.69 6.95 -5.83
CA LEU A 532 -30.10 6.21 -4.71
C LEU A 532 -29.06 5.18 -5.19
N ALA A 533 -29.40 4.36 -6.19
CA ALA A 533 -28.48 3.34 -6.72
C ALA A 533 -27.23 3.99 -7.37
N VAL A 534 -27.41 4.99 -8.22
CA VAL A 534 -26.29 5.66 -8.88
C VAL A 534 -25.45 6.45 -7.86
N GLY A 535 -26.09 7.13 -6.90
CA GLY A 535 -25.40 7.89 -5.86
C GLY A 535 -24.61 7.01 -4.89
N ALA A 536 -25.15 5.84 -4.50
CA ALA A 536 -24.42 4.87 -3.71
C ALA A 536 -23.17 4.35 -4.45
N TYR A 537 -23.30 4.03 -5.74
CA TYR A 537 -22.15 3.69 -6.58
C TYR A 537 -21.11 4.80 -6.70
N VAL A 538 -21.53 6.06 -6.80
CA VAL A 538 -20.61 7.20 -6.82
C VAL A 538 -19.78 7.25 -5.53
N LEU A 539 -20.39 7.04 -4.37
CA LEU A 539 -19.64 6.97 -3.11
C LEU A 539 -18.71 5.76 -3.06
N LEU A 540 -19.18 4.56 -3.47
CA LEU A 540 -18.37 3.34 -3.51
C LEU A 540 -17.17 3.47 -4.45
N SER A 541 -17.38 3.98 -5.66
CA SER A 541 -16.30 4.21 -6.63
C SER A 541 -15.31 5.27 -6.14
N ALA A 542 -15.77 6.34 -5.48
CA ALA A 542 -14.89 7.31 -4.83
C ALA A 542 -14.00 6.64 -3.77
N VAL A 543 -14.53 5.73 -2.94
CA VAL A 543 -13.72 4.96 -1.97
C VAL A 543 -12.72 4.04 -2.69
N ILE A 544 -13.21 3.21 -3.61
CA ILE A 544 -12.41 2.13 -4.23
C ILE A 544 -11.29 2.71 -5.10
N LEU A 545 -11.60 3.68 -5.97
CA LEU A 545 -10.64 4.29 -6.88
C LEU A 545 -9.61 5.14 -6.13
N THR A 546 -10.02 5.86 -5.09
CA THR A 546 -9.08 6.62 -4.25
C THR A 546 -8.17 5.68 -3.46
N THR A 547 -8.71 4.57 -2.95
CA THR A 547 -7.90 3.53 -2.28
C THR A 547 -6.88 2.92 -3.22
N LEU A 548 -7.26 2.65 -4.48
CA LEU A 548 -6.31 2.19 -5.50
C LEU A 548 -5.22 3.24 -5.75
N SER A 549 -5.60 4.50 -5.98
CA SER A 549 -4.65 5.58 -6.26
C SER A 549 -3.64 5.72 -5.12
N VAL A 550 -4.10 5.75 -3.86
CA VAL A 550 -3.23 5.77 -2.68
C VAL A 550 -2.40 4.49 -2.60
N GLY A 551 -3.00 3.32 -2.81
CA GLY A 551 -2.31 2.03 -2.71
C GLY A 551 -1.19 1.86 -3.74
N VAL A 552 -1.37 2.39 -4.95
CA VAL A 552 -0.36 2.37 -6.02
C VAL A 552 0.75 3.38 -5.73
N GLU A 553 0.39 4.63 -5.40
CA GLU A 553 1.35 5.73 -5.20
C GLU A 553 2.16 5.58 -3.90
N HIS A 554 1.48 5.30 -2.78
CA HIS A 554 2.04 5.35 -1.43
C HIS A 554 2.15 3.99 -0.73
N GLY A 555 1.51 2.95 -1.28
CA GLY A 555 1.26 1.70 -0.58
C GLY A 555 -0.04 1.74 0.24
N LEU A 556 -0.54 0.56 0.61
CA LEU A 556 -1.76 0.44 1.41
C LEU A 556 -1.49 0.84 2.87
N ASP A 557 -1.73 2.11 3.15
CA ASP A 557 -1.64 2.69 4.47
C ASP A 557 -3.03 3.13 4.93
N ARG A 558 -3.53 2.51 6.01
CA ARG A 558 -4.88 2.75 6.53
C ARG A 558 -5.20 4.23 6.76
N HIS A 559 -4.24 5.01 7.25
CA HIS A 559 -4.48 6.40 7.65
C HIS A 559 -4.41 7.35 6.45
N LEU A 560 -3.48 7.12 5.52
CA LEU A 560 -3.44 7.87 4.26
C LEU A 560 -4.67 7.57 3.40
N VAL A 561 -5.07 6.29 3.32
CA VAL A 561 -6.30 5.88 2.64
C VAL A 561 -7.49 6.57 3.28
N ALA A 562 -7.66 6.51 4.61
CA ALA A 562 -8.76 7.18 5.31
C ALA A 562 -8.81 8.69 5.02
N SER A 563 -7.67 9.39 5.08
CA SER A 563 -7.62 10.84 4.83
C SER A 563 -7.97 11.20 3.38
N ARG A 564 -7.40 10.49 2.39
CA ARG A 564 -7.68 10.75 0.96
C ARG A 564 -9.10 10.34 0.57
N VAL A 565 -9.57 9.17 1.02
CA VAL A 565 -10.96 8.72 0.83
C VAL A 565 -11.92 9.71 1.47
N GLY A 566 -11.59 10.23 2.67
CA GLY A 566 -12.40 11.24 3.34
C GLY A 566 -12.63 12.50 2.49
N ARG A 567 -11.55 13.03 1.88
CA ARG A 567 -11.63 14.17 0.95
C ARG A 567 -12.44 13.83 -0.30
N ALA A 568 -12.20 12.65 -0.88
CA ALA A 568 -12.87 12.20 -2.10
C ALA A 568 -14.39 12.00 -1.90
N LEU A 569 -14.81 11.45 -0.75
CA LEU A 569 -16.23 11.30 -0.41
C LEU A 569 -16.92 12.65 -0.28
N VAL A 570 -16.30 13.62 0.40
CA VAL A 570 -16.85 14.97 0.54
C VAL A 570 -16.99 15.65 -0.82
N SER A 571 -15.94 15.61 -1.66
CA SER A 571 -15.99 16.22 -2.99
C SER A 571 -16.98 15.53 -3.93
N ALA A 572 -17.03 14.18 -3.91
CA ALA A 572 -17.94 13.42 -4.75
C ALA A 572 -19.40 13.70 -4.39
N THR A 573 -19.72 13.71 -3.09
CA THR A 573 -21.07 13.98 -2.60
C THR A 573 -21.54 15.39 -2.97
N ALA A 574 -20.69 16.39 -2.74
CA ALA A 574 -21.01 17.78 -3.09
C ALA A 574 -21.17 17.95 -4.61
N THR A 575 -20.27 17.36 -5.40
CA THR A 575 -20.30 17.46 -6.86
C THR A 575 -21.53 16.77 -7.45
N PHE A 576 -21.90 15.60 -6.96
CA PHE A 576 -23.11 14.88 -7.38
C PHE A 576 -24.37 15.70 -7.09
N ALA A 577 -24.49 16.24 -5.87
CA ALA A 577 -25.63 17.06 -5.46
C ALA A 577 -25.78 18.33 -6.31
N VAL A 578 -24.68 19.06 -6.50
CA VAL A 578 -24.65 20.28 -7.31
C VAL A 578 -24.97 19.98 -8.78
N ALA A 579 -24.41 18.91 -9.34
CA ALA A 579 -24.66 18.54 -10.73
C ALA A 579 -26.12 18.14 -10.96
N PHE A 580 -26.72 17.37 -10.04
CA PHE A 580 -28.13 17.02 -10.11
C PHE A 580 -29.02 18.27 -10.03
N ALA A 581 -28.78 19.16 -9.06
CA ALA A 581 -29.55 20.39 -8.91
C ALA A 581 -29.42 21.31 -10.14
N ALA A 582 -28.20 21.52 -10.64
CA ALA A 582 -27.94 22.38 -11.79
C ALA A 582 -28.58 21.82 -13.07
N ALA A 583 -28.41 20.52 -13.35
CA ALA A 583 -29.03 19.89 -14.51
C ALA A 583 -30.57 19.90 -14.43
N GLY A 584 -31.13 19.70 -13.23
CA GLY A 584 -32.58 19.78 -13.01
C GLY A 584 -33.20 21.16 -13.23
N THR A 585 -32.41 22.24 -13.26
CA THR A 585 -32.91 23.57 -13.65
C THR A 585 -32.90 23.82 -15.16
N LEU A 586 -32.16 23.01 -15.93
CA LEU A 586 -32.00 23.16 -17.37
C LEU A 586 -32.97 22.26 -18.18
N VAL A 587 -33.47 21.20 -17.54
CA VAL A 587 -34.44 20.24 -18.07
C VAL A 587 -35.82 20.61 -17.56
#